data_AF-A0A1C4BDV5-F1
#
_entry.id   AF-A0A1C4BDV5-F1
#
_cell.length_a   1.000
_cell.length_b   1.000
_cell.length_c   1.000
_cell.angle_alpha   90.00
_cell.angle_beta   90.00
_cell.angle_gamma   90.00
#
_symmetry.space_group_name_H-M   'P 1'
#
loop_
_entity.id
_entity.type
_entity.pdbx_description
1 polymer ?
#
loop_
_entity_poly.entity_id
_entity_poly.type
_entity_poly.pdbx_seq_one_letter_code
_entity_poly.pdbx_strand_id
1 'polypeptide(L)'
;MQKIKKLLLLMMVVGLTVGVLAGCANPKDTTEEFLTAIQKGDAEKARTFVESDKEFNKLNEKTDDAEAKAMLSAITKNFKFEKPEEVSKKDDTAEVKVKITSADLSVAVTKAVGEVMPMAFASAFSEDKEQSEKAIEKTMTSAIVKHLSDKDAIMATREVTLNLKKNKDGDYKIVADDNLKEVLFANAKSLEKMFGGK
;
A
#
# COMPACT_ATOMS: atom_id res chain seq x y z
N MET A 1 27.70 -17.39 -37.23
CA MET A 1 27.43 -17.82 -35.83
C MET A 1 28.20 -17.03 -34.76
N GLN A 2 29.43 -16.56 -35.00
CA GLN A 2 30.20 -15.84 -33.96
C GLN A 2 29.62 -14.46 -33.57
N LYS A 3 28.98 -13.74 -34.49
CA LYS A 3 28.39 -12.41 -34.22
C LYS A 3 27.13 -12.47 -33.34
N ILE A 4 26.34 -13.54 -33.47
CA ILE A 4 25.12 -13.78 -32.65
C ILE A 4 25.51 -14.20 -31.23
N LYS A 5 26.57 -15.00 -31.07
CA LYS A 5 27.11 -15.36 -29.74
C LYS A 5 27.67 -14.15 -28.99
N LYS A 6 28.33 -13.20 -29.68
CA LYS A 6 28.80 -11.94 -29.07
C LYS A 6 27.65 -11.02 -28.66
N LEU A 7 26.55 -10.97 -29.41
CA LEU A 7 25.38 -10.15 -29.09
C LEU A 7 24.60 -10.70 -27.87
N LEU A 8 24.45 -12.02 -27.77
CA LEU A 8 23.82 -12.70 -26.62
C LEU A 8 24.65 -12.55 -25.33
N LEU A 9 25.98 -12.64 -25.43
CA LEU A 9 26.87 -12.39 -24.28
C LEU A 9 26.85 -10.92 -23.82
N LEU A 10 26.73 -9.96 -24.74
CA LEU A 10 26.62 -8.54 -24.39
C LEU A 10 25.29 -8.21 -23.69
N MET A 11 24.20 -8.85 -24.12
CA MET A 11 22.86 -8.65 -23.52
C MET A 11 22.76 -9.26 -22.10
N MET A 12 23.51 -10.34 -21.84
CA MET A 12 23.57 -10.97 -20.52
C MET A 12 24.39 -10.16 -19.50
N VAL A 13 25.37 -9.37 -19.95
CA VAL A 13 26.16 -8.48 -19.08
C VAL A 13 25.39 -7.20 -18.71
N VAL A 14 24.51 -6.70 -19.59
CA VAL A 14 23.64 -5.55 -19.28
C VAL A 14 22.49 -5.94 -18.33
N GLY A 15 22.01 -7.19 -18.39
CA GLY A 15 20.99 -7.69 -17.47
C GLY A 15 21.47 -7.92 -16.03
N LEU A 16 22.78 -8.07 -15.80
CA LEU A 16 23.34 -8.39 -14.48
C LEU A 16 23.81 -7.18 -13.65
N THR A 17 23.76 -5.96 -14.19
CA THR A 17 24.27 -4.75 -13.50
C THR A 17 23.21 -3.99 -12.69
N VAL A 18 21.93 -4.41 -12.73
CA VAL A 18 20.88 -3.80 -11.89
C VAL A 18 20.86 -4.39 -10.47
N GLY A 19 21.66 -5.43 -10.19
CA GLY A 19 21.60 -6.18 -8.93
C GLY A 19 22.59 -5.78 -7.82
N VAL A 20 23.47 -4.79 -8.03
CA VAL A 20 24.51 -4.44 -7.04
C VAL A 20 24.62 -2.93 -6.86
N LEU A 21 23.53 -2.31 -6.41
CA LEU A 21 23.57 -1.08 -5.63
C LEU A 21 23.01 -1.40 -4.23
N ALA A 22 23.47 -2.49 -3.60
CA ALA A 22 23.40 -2.64 -2.14
C ALA A 22 24.47 -1.72 -1.52
N GLY A 23 24.34 -0.42 -1.78
CA GLY A 23 25.24 0.61 -1.32
C GLY A 23 24.50 1.50 -0.35
N CYS A 24 24.64 1.24 0.94
CA CYS A 24 24.23 2.12 2.04
C CYS A 24 22.88 2.81 1.80
N ALA A 25 21.77 2.05 1.81
CA ALA A 25 20.44 2.64 1.69
C ALA A 25 20.27 3.73 2.76
N ASN A 26 20.19 4.99 2.34
CA ASN A 26 19.91 6.11 3.23
C ASN A 26 18.40 6.07 3.55
N PRO A 27 17.98 6.33 4.81
CA PRO A 27 16.56 6.37 5.19
C PRO A 27 15.64 7.12 4.21
N LYS A 28 16.12 8.24 3.67
CA LYS A 28 15.40 9.04 2.70
C LYS A 28 15.14 8.27 1.39
N ASP A 29 16.18 7.63 0.85
CA ASP A 29 16.11 6.89 -0.41
C ASP A 29 15.23 5.65 -0.26
N THR A 30 15.36 4.92 0.87
CA THR A 30 14.46 3.82 1.23
C THR A 30 12.99 4.26 1.21
N THR A 31 12.70 5.42 1.79
CA THR A 31 11.35 5.97 1.84
C THR A 31 10.85 6.36 0.45
N GLU A 32 11.68 7.05 -0.35
CA GLU A 32 11.34 7.47 -1.70
C GLU A 32 11.08 6.28 -2.63
N GLU A 33 11.90 5.23 -2.55
CA GLU A 33 11.73 4.01 -3.33
C GLU A 33 10.49 3.21 -2.92
N PHE A 34 10.20 3.13 -1.62
CA PHE A 34 8.96 2.55 -1.11
C PHE A 34 7.73 3.27 -1.66
N LEU A 35 7.67 4.60 -1.51
CA LEU A 35 6.54 5.40 -1.97
C LEU A 35 6.38 5.35 -3.50
N THR A 36 7.50 5.30 -4.23
CA THR A 36 7.50 5.11 -5.68
C THR A 36 6.95 3.74 -6.07
N ALA A 37 7.28 2.68 -5.33
CA ALA A 37 6.72 1.35 -5.57
C ALA A 37 5.21 1.34 -5.31
N ILE A 38 4.75 1.95 -4.22
CA ILE A 38 3.31 2.12 -3.93
C ILE A 38 2.61 2.90 -5.04
N GLN A 39 3.16 4.03 -5.47
CA GLN A 39 2.60 4.85 -6.55
C GLN A 39 2.45 4.07 -7.86
N LYS A 40 3.33 3.10 -8.12
CA LYS A 40 3.29 2.22 -9.30
C LYS A 40 2.41 0.98 -9.11
N GLY A 41 1.84 0.77 -7.92
CA GLY A 41 1.12 -0.45 -7.57
C GLY A 41 2.01 -1.69 -7.44
N ASP A 42 3.33 -1.50 -7.28
CA ASP A 42 4.31 -2.58 -7.15
C ASP A 42 4.42 -3.02 -5.68
N ALA A 43 3.43 -3.79 -5.23
CA ALA A 43 3.35 -4.26 -3.85
C ALA A 43 4.50 -5.20 -3.47
N GLU A 44 5.02 -5.99 -4.42
CA GLU A 44 6.16 -6.88 -4.18
C GLU A 44 7.40 -6.07 -3.87
N LYS A 45 7.72 -5.07 -4.70
CA LYS A 45 8.84 -4.16 -4.44
C LYS A 45 8.64 -3.35 -3.17
N ALA A 46 7.45 -2.78 -2.94
CA ALA A 46 7.17 -1.98 -1.74
C ALA A 46 7.44 -2.77 -0.45
N ARG A 47 7.05 -4.05 -0.39
CA ARG A 47 7.28 -4.92 0.77
C ARG A 47 8.76 -5.09 1.12
N THR A 48 9.65 -5.07 0.13
CA THR A 48 11.10 -5.20 0.38
C THR A 48 11.67 -4.08 1.25
N PHE A 49 10.99 -2.94 1.36
CA PHE A 49 11.43 -1.80 2.15
C PHE A 49 10.84 -1.77 3.56
N VAL A 50 9.90 -2.66 3.89
CA VAL A 50 9.24 -2.70 5.21
C VAL A 50 9.93 -3.74 6.08
N GLU A 51 10.05 -3.48 7.38
CA GLU A 51 10.51 -4.50 8.33
C GLU A 51 9.58 -5.71 8.21
N SER A 52 10.20 -6.89 8.08
CA SER A 52 9.46 -8.13 7.90
C SER A 52 8.67 -8.47 9.16
N ASP A 53 7.44 -7.97 9.24
CA ASP A 53 6.48 -8.43 10.22
C ASP A 53 5.86 -9.75 9.71
N LYS A 54 5.71 -10.73 10.62
CA LYS A 54 5.08 -12.01 10.30
C LYS A 54 3.62 -11.84 9.85
N GLU A 55 2.96 -10.77 10.25
CA GLU A 55 1.60 -10.41 9.85
C GLU A 55 1.56 -9.72 8.48
N PHE A 56 2.54 -8.88 8.15
CA PHE A 56 2.58 -8.20 6.85
C PHE A 56 2.88 -9.18 5.69
N ASN A 57 3.62 -10.24 5.97
CA ASN A 57 3.88 -11.31 5.00
C ASN A 57 2.65 -12.19 4.69
N LYS A 58 1.67 -12.28 5.59
CA LYS A 58 0.41 -13.02 5.36
C LYS A 58 -0.52 -12.32 4.35
N LEU A 59 -0.36 -11.01 4.15
CA LEU A 59 -1.05 -10.28 3.08
C LEU A 59 -0.59 -10.73 1.67
N ASN A 60 0.46 -11.55 1.55
CA ASN A 60 0.93 -12.10 0.27
C ASN A 60 0.24 -13.39 -0.15
N GLU A 61 -0.43 -14.11 0.75
CA GLU A 61 -1.03 -15.41 0.40
C GLU A 61 -2.25 -15.28 -0.52
N LYS A 62 -2.70 -14.05 -0.83
CA LYS A 62 -3.89 -13.76 -1.64
C LYS A 62 -3.70 -12.70 -2.73
N THR A 63 -2.48 -12.26 -3.04
CA THR A 63 -2.24 -11.18 -4.03
C THR A 63 -2.62 -11.55 -5.46
N ASP A 64 -2.84 -12.84 -5.77
CA ASP A 64 -3.36 -13.25 -7.08
C ASP A 64 -4.87 -13.14 -7.25
N ASP A 65 -5.59 -12.83 -6.18
CA ASP A 65 -7.02 -12.56 -6.24
C ASP A 65 -7.32 -11.26 -7.00
N ALA A 66 -8.32 -11.32 -7.88
CA ALA A 66 -8.71 -10.18 -8.73
C ALA A 66 -9.28 -9.03 -7.90
N GLU A 67 -9.98 -9.32 -6.80
CA GLU A 67 -10.56 -8.31 -5.92
C GLU A 67 -9.46 -7.60 -5.13
N ALA A 68 -8.47 -8.34 -4.60
CA ALA A 68 -7.28 -7.78 -3.99
C ALA A 68 -6.48 -6.87 -4.95
N LYS A 69 -6.29 -7.28 -6.21
CA LYS A 69 -5.63 -6.45 -7.24
C LYS A 69 -6.42 -5.18 -7.55
N ALA A 70 -7.74 -5.27 -7.65
CA ALA A 70 -8.60 -4.10 -7.88
C ALA A 70 -8.56 -3.11 -6.72
N MET A 71 -8.59 -3.61 -5.48
CA MET A 71 -8.45 -2.79 -4.27
C MET A 71 -7.11 -2.06 -4.23
N LEU A 72 -6.00 -2.78 -4.46
CA LEU A 72 -4.67 -2.17 -4.51
C LEU A 72 -4.61 -1.08 -5.59
N SER A 73 -5.10 -1.38 -6.80
CA SER A 73 -5.14 -0.41 -7.90
C SER A 73 -5.95 0.83 -7.54
N ALA A 74 -7.09 0.67 -6.86
CA ALA A 74 -7.93 1.77 -6.42
C ALA A 74 -7.24 2.69 -5.42
N ILE A 75 -6.54 2.10 -4.45
CA ILE A 75 -5.79 2.84 -3.42
C ILE A 75 -4.63 3.64 -4.04
N THR A 76 -3.92 3.04 -5.00
CA THR A 76 -2.69 3.63 -5.56
C THR A 76 -2.93 4.57 -6.74
N LYS A 77 -4.08 4.46 -7.42
CA LYS A 77 -4.42 5.22 -8.65
C LYS A 77 -4.13 6.71 -8.56
N ASN A 78 -4.52 7.34 -7.45
CA ASN A 78 -4.37 8.77 -7.23
C ASN A 78 -3.29 9.11 -6.19
N PHE A 79 -2.41 8.15 -5.90
CA PHE A 79 -1.35 8.31 -4.91
C PHE A 79 -0.26 9.26 -5.44
N LYS A 80 0.01 10.31 -4.65
CA LYS A 80 1.06 11.29 -4.91
C LYS A 80 1.79 11.56 -3.62
N PHE A 81 3.09 11.79 -3.70
CA PHE A 81 3.89 12.21 -2.57
C PHE A 81 4.86 13.30 -2.99
N GLU A 82 5.16 14.21 -2.06
CA GLU A 82 6.22 15.20 -2.22
C GLU A 82 7.57 14.59 -1.81
N LYS A 83 8.67 15.25 -2.17
CA LYS A 83 10.02 14.74 -1.88
C LYS A 83 10.19 14.51 -0.36
N PRO A 84 10.62 13.30 0.07
CA PRO A 84 10.80 13.03 1.50
C PRO A 84 11.89 13.90 2.15
N GLU A 85 11.68 14.24 3.42
CA GLU A 85 12.58 15.03 4.24
C GLU A 85 13.09 14.18 5.41
N GLU A 86 14.40 14.04 5.55
CA GLU A 86 14.98 13.39 6.73
C GLU A 86 14.83 14.33 7.92
N VAL A 87 14.09 13.89 8.94
CA VAL A 87 13.85 14.64 10.18
C VAL A 87 14.93 14.33 11.21
N SER A 88 15.28 13.05 11.32
CA SER A 88 16.34 12.61 12.23
C SER A 88 16.99 11.33 11.73
N LYS A 89 18.28 11.18 12.02
CA LYS A 89 19.05 9.96 11.82
C LYS A 89 19.97 9.73 13.00
N LYS A 90 19.71 8.63 13.70
CA LYS A 90 20.57 8.05 14.74
C LYS A 90 21.08 6.71 14.20
N ASP A 91 22.18 6.21 14.73
CA ASP A 91 22.96 5.11 14.13
C ASP A 91 22.10 3.98 13.54
N ASP A 92 21.07 3.51 14.27
CA ASP A 92 20.19 2.41 13.84
C ASP A 92 18.73 2.81 13.56
N THR A 93 18.36 4.08 13.74
CA THR A 93 16.96 4.54 13.60
C THR A 93 16.88 5.86 12.86
N ALA A 94 15.86 6.05 12.05
CA ALA A 94 15.64 7.32 11.37
C ALA A 94 14.15 7.66 11.29
N GLU A 95 13.88 8.94 11.14
CA GLU A 95 12.55 9.49 10.92
C GLU A 95 12.56 10.26 9.61
N VAL A 96 11.65 9.92 8.71
CA VAL A 96 11.51 10.57 7.41
C VAL A 96 10.09 11.10 7.27
N LYS A 97 9.96 12.42 7.13
CA LYS A 97 8.69 13.09 6.91
C LYS A 97 8.38 13.11 5.42
N VAL A 98 7.12 12.87 5.08
CA VAL A 98 6.62 12.98 3.73
C VAL A 98 5.20 13.54 3.73
N LYS A 99 4.90 14.34 2.72
CA LYS A 99 3.54 14.80 2.44
C LYS A 99 2.93 13.95 1.33
N ILE A 100 1.81 13.30 1.62
CA ILE A 100 1.14 12.34 0.74
C ILE A 100 -0.27 12.83 0.46
N THR A 101 -0.72 12.64 -0.78
CA THR A 101 -2.10 12.84 -1.21
C THR A 101 -2.61 11.55 -1.83
N SER A 102 -3.75 11.05 -1.35
CA SER A 102 -4.41 9.84 -1.86
C SER A 102 -5.91 9.94 -1.66
N ALA A 103 -6.69 9.03 -2.24
CA ALA A 103 -8.12 8.96 -1.97
C ALA A 103 -8.37 8.71 -0.48
N ASP A 104 -9.39 9.35 0.06
CA ASP A 104 -9.78 9.25 1.46
C ASP A 104 -10.55 7.93 1.68
N LEU A 105 -9.92 7.00 2.40
CA LEU A 105 -10.52 5.70 2.67
C LEU A 105 -11.76 5.81 3.56
N SER A 106 -11.73 6.69 4.56
CA SER A 106 -12.85 6.88 5.48
C SER A 106 -14.10 7.36 4.72
N VAL A 107 -13.92 8.30 3.79
CA VAL A 107 -15.03 8.77 2.94
C VAL A 107 -15.52 7.67 2.01
N ALA A 108 -14.63 6.93 1.35
CA ALA A 108 -15.01 5.85 0.43
C ALA A 108 -15.79 4.73 1.15
N VAL A 109 -15.32 4.32 2.33
CA VAL A 109 -16.02 3.32 3.15
C VAL A 109 -17.36 3.85 3.64
N THR A 110 -17.42 5.09 4.14
CA THR A 110 -18.69 5.68 4.61
C THR A 110 -19.74 5.72 3.50
N LYS A 111 -19.36 6.10 2.28
CA LYS A 111 -20.25 6.06 1.10
C LYS A 111 -20.69 4.63 0.77
N ALA A 112 -19.76 3.68 0.77
CA ALA A 112 -20.06 2.27 0.52
C ALA A 112 -21.05 1.71 1.56
N VAL A 113 -20.85 2.00 2.85
CA VAL A 113 -21.80 1.64 3.92
C VAL A 113 -23.18 2.21 3.61
N GLY A 114 -23.28 3.49 3.23
CA GLY A 114 -24.55 4.11 2.86
C GLY A 114 -25.29 3.40 1.71
N GLU A 115 -24.54 2.87 0.73
CA GLU A 115 -25.10 2.11 -0.40
C GLU A 115 -25.52 0.69 -0.01
N VAL A 116 -24.77 0.03 0.88
CA VAL A 116 -24.93 -1.39 1.19
C VAL A 116 -25.84 -1.64 2.40
N MET A 117 -25.96 -0.69 3.33
CA MET A 117 -26.80 -0.83 4.53
C MET A 117 -28.25 -1.21 4.22
N PRO A 118 -28.95 -0.62 3.22
CA PRO A 118 -30.30 -1.06 2.85
C PRO A 118 -30.36 -2.54 2.44
N MET A 119 -29.33 -3.03 1.75
CA MET A 119 -29.24 -4.44 1.35
C MET A 119 -29.01 -5.35 2.57
N ALA A 120 -28.18 -4.91 3.53
CA ALA A 120 -27.98 -5.62 4.79
C ALA A 120 -29.28 -5.71 5.61
N PHE A 121 -30.08 -4.65 5.66
CA PHE A 121 -31.41 -4.71 6.29
C PHE A 121 -32.36 -5.66 5.58
N ALA A 122 -32.39 -5.66 4.24
CA ALA A 122 -33.22 -6.60 3.47
C ALA A 122 -32.78 -8.06 3.68
N SER A 123 -31.47 -8.29 3.75
CA SER A 123 -30.87 -9.61 3.98
C SER A 123 -31.26 -10.24 5.31
N ALA A 124 -31.51 -9.43 6.36
CA ALA A 124 -31.98 -9.93 7.65
C ALA A 124 -33.32 -10.70 7.55
N PHE A 125 -34.10 -10.45 6.48
CA PHE A 125 -35.35 -11.13 6.18
C PHE A 125 -35.22 -12.22 5.10
N SER A 126 -34.01 -12.48 4.59
CA SER A 126 -33.75 -13.53 3.61
C SER A 126 -33.78 -14.92 4.25
N GLU A 127 -34.36 -15.90 3.56
CA GLU A 127 -34.32 -17.31 3.94
C GLU A 127 -32.93 -17.92 3.70
N ASP A 128 -32.20 -17.42 2.71
CA ASP A 128 -30.81 -17.79 2.43
C ASP A 128 -29.86 -16.70 2.93
N LYS A 129 -29.39 -16.87 4.16
CA LYS A 129 -28.50 -15.90 4.82
C LYS A 129 -27.08 -15.96 4.27
N GLU A 130 -26.55 -17.16 4.01
CA GLU A 130 -25.15 -17.32 3.59
C GLU A 130 -24.91 -16.70 2.21
N GLN A 131 -25.80 -16.95 1.25
CA GLN A 131 -25.69 -16.33 -0.07
C GLN A 131 -25.83 -14.81 0.02
N SER A 132 -26.73 -14.34 0.89
CA SER A 132 -26.98 -12.91 1.05
C SER A 132 -25.80 -12.18 1.71
N GLU A 133 -25.14 -12.78 2.70
CA GLU A 133 -23.95 -12.23 3.35
C GLU A 133 -22.78 -12.10 2.36
N LYS A 134 -22.53 -13.14 1.55
CA LYS A 134 -21.50 -13.09 0.49
C LYS A 134 -21.78 -12.01 -0.54
N ALA A 135 -23.05 -11.82 -0.93
CA ALA A 135 -23.45 -10.77 -1.86
C ALA A 135 -23.22 -9.37 -1.28
N ILE A 136 -23.51 -9.19 0.01
CA ILE A 136 -23.27 -7.93 0.74
C ILE A 136 -21.77 -7.63 0.81
N GLU A 137 -20.94 -8.60 1.20
CA GLU A 137 -19.49 -8.43 1.28
C GLU A 137 -18.90 -8.03 -0.08
N LYS A 138 -19.28 -8.74 -1.15
CA LYS A 138 -18.82 -8.41 -2.50
C LYS A 138 -19.26 -7.02 -2.95
N THR A 139 -20.51 -6.64 -2.65
CA THR A 139 -21.04 -5.32 -2.99
C THR A 139 -20.33 -4.22 -2.22
N MET A 140 -20.02 -4.46 -0.94
CA MET A 140 -19.24 -3.56 -0.09
C MET A 140 -17.84 -3.33 -0.67
N THR A 141 -17.10 -4.40 -0.95
CA THR A 141 -15.75 -4.29 -1.57
C THR A 141 -15.81 -3.55 -2.90
N SER A 142 -16.77 -3.89 -3.75
CA SER A 142 -16.95 -3.23 -5.06
C SER A 142 -17.27 -1.74 -4.92
N ALA A 143 -18.12 -1.37 -3.96
CA ALA A 143 -18.49 0.01 -3.70
C ALA A 143 -17.28 0.82 -3.17
N ILE A 144 -16.47 0.25 -2.27
CA ILE A 144 -15.23 0.89 -1.80
C ILE A 144 -14.28 1.13 -2.98
N VAL A 145 -14.00 0.11 -3.80
CA VAL A 145 -13.13 0.20 -4.98
C VAL A 145 -13.61 1.29 -5.94
N LYS A 146 -14.92 1.35 -6.19
CA LYS A 146 -15.57 2.37 -7.01
C LYS A 146 -15.30 3.78 -6.45
N HIS A 147 -15.56 4.01 -5.17
CA HIS A 147 -15.41 5.35 -4.55
C HIS A 147 -13.95 5.80 -4.44
N LEU A 148 -13.01 4.88 -4.25
CA LEU A 148 -11.57 5.18 -4.25
C LEU A 148 -11.05 5.51 -5.65
N SER A 149 -11.58 4.83 -6.68
CA SER A 149 -11.12 4.95 -8.07
C SER A 149 -11.84 6.04 -8.85
N ASP A 150 -12.87 6.67 -8.28
CA ASP A 150 -13.65 7.70 -8.95
C ASP A 150 -12.75 8.89 -9.35
N LYS A 151 -13.06 9.54 -10.48
CA LYS A 151 -12.37 10.75 -10.92
C LYS A 151 -12.58 11.91 -9.94
N ASP A 152 -13.72 11.89 -9.25
CA ASP A 152 -14.15 12.88 -8.28
C ASP A 152 -14.02 12.31 -6.84
N ALA A 153 -13.15 11.30 -6.67
CA ALA A 153 -12.84 10.75 -5.36
C ALA A 153 -12.36 11.87 -4.43
N ILE A 154 -12.89 11.88 -3.20
CA ILE A 154 -12.44 12.84 -2.20
C ILE A 154 -11.01 12.47 -1.82
N MET A 155 -10.11 13.44 -1.94
CA MET A 155 -8.69 13.28 -1.67
C MET A 155 -8.35 13.80 -0.28
N ALA A 156 -7.40 13.14 0.38
CA ALA A 156 -6.84 13.58 1.64
C ALA A 156 -5.32 13.82 1.47
N THR A 157 -4.87 15.01 1.84
CA THR A 157 -3.45 15.36 1.93
C THR A 157 -3.01 15.38 3.39
N ARG A 158 -1.90 14.71 3.69
CA ARG A 158 -1.40 14.52 5.06
C ARG A 158 0.11 14.51 5.10
N GLU A 159 0.66 15.01 6.20
CA GLU A 159 2.08 14.87 6.53
C GLU A 159 2.23 13.70 7.49
N VAL A 160 3.10 12.75 7.12
CA VAL A 160 3.35 11.54 7.90
C VAL A 160 4.85 11.42 8.12
N THR A 161 5.25 11.09 9.35
CA THR A 161 6.63 10.76 9.69
C THR A 161 6.75 9.25 9.74
N LEU A 162 7.42 8.67 8.74
CA LEU A 162 7.74 7.25 8.72
C LEU A 162 8.93 6.98 9.64
N ASN A 163 8.79 5.94 10.46
CA ASN A 163 9.86 5.44 11.30
C ASN A 163 10.63 4.37 10.53
N LEU A 164 11.95 4.43 10.54
CA LEU A 164 12.82 3.46 9.93
C LEU A 164 13.81 2.89 10.94
N LYS A 165 14.16 1.63 10.76
CA LYS A 165 15.14 0.92 11.56
C LYS A 165 16.10 0.13 10.68
N LYS A 166 17.38 0.14 11.06
CA LYS A 166 18.42 -0.61 10.37
C LYS A 166 18.26 -2.10 10.69
N ASN A 167 18.26 -2.94 9.65
CA ASN A 167 18.25 -4.39 9.79
C ASN A 167 19.67 -4.93 10.06
N LYS A 168 19.79 -6.26 10.19
CA LYS A 168 21.08 -6.93 10.45
C LYS A 168 22.09 -6.78 9.31
N ASP A 169 21.62 -6.50 8.10
CA ASP A 169 22.43 -6.34 6.89
C ASP A 169 22.90 -4.88 6.71
N GLY A 170 22.45 -3.97 7.57
CA GLY A 170 22.83 -2.55 7.55
C GLY A 170 21.87 -1.66 6.75
N ASP A 171 20.79 -2.21 6.20
CA ASP A 171 19.78 -1.48 5.43
C ASP A 171 18.68 -0.92 6.32
N TYR A 172 18.25 0.32 6.06
CA TYR A 172 17.05 0.83 6.69
C TYR A 172 15.79 0.17 6.11
N LYS A 173 14.87 -0.17 7.00
CA LYS A 173 13.54 -0.70 6.72
C LYS A 173 12.50 0.15 7.43
N ILE A 174 11.36 0.39 6.78
CA ILE A 174 10.22 1.11 7.34
C ILE A 174 9.56 0.22 8.39
N VAL A 175 9.36 0.75 9.59
CA VAL A 175 8.69 0.05 10.68
C VAL A 175 7.21 -0.14 10.33
N ALA A 176 6.68 -1.35 10.56
CA ALA A 176 5.28 -1.67 10.32
C ALA A 176 4.38 -1.14 11.45
N ASP A 177 4.28 0.18 11.57
CA ASP A 177 3.50 0.88 12.58
C ASP A 177 2.28 1.62 11.99
N ASP A 178 1.61 2.39 12.84
CA ASP A 178 0.46 3.19 12.43
C ASP A 178 0.79 4.31 11.44
N ASN A 179 2.04 4.80 11.41
CA ASN A 179 2.45 5.79 10.43
C ASN A 179 2.50 5.13 9.04
N LEU A 180 3.01 3.90 8.95
CA LEU A 180 2.93 3.12 7.70
C LEU A 180 1.47 2.88 7.26
N LYS A 181 0.58 2.52 8.19
CA LYS A 181 -0.84 2.36 7.88
C LYS A 181 -1.45 3.64 7.33
N GLU A 182 -1.15 4.79 7.94
CA GLU A 182 -1.65 6.09 7.49
C GLU A 182 -1.09 6.44 6.09
N VAL A 183 0.15 6.07 5.77
CA VAL A 183 0.70 6.21 4.41
C VAL A 183 -0.10 5.41 3.38
N LEU A 184 -0.48 4.17 3.70
CA LEU A 184 -1.23 3.31 2.77
C LEU A 184 -2.71 3.68 2.69
N PHE A 185 -3.30 4.06 3.82
CA PHE A 185 -4.73 4.22 4.01
C PHE A 185 -5.04 5.54 4.71
N ALA A 186 -5.31 6.58 3.90
CA ALA A 186 -5.63 7.90 4.44
C ALA A 186 -6.85 7.84 5.36
N ASN A 187 -6.73 8.42 6.55
CA ASN A 187 -7.78 8.47 7.57
C ASN A 187 -8.26 7.09 8.08
N ALA A 188 -7.42 6.04 8.02
CA ALA A 188 -7.77 4.72 8.56
C ALA A 188 -8.09 4.77 10.06
N LYS A 189 -7.37 5.58 10.84
CA LYS A 189 -7.66 5.76 12.27
C LYS A 189 -9.04 6.35 12.55
N SER A 190 -9.53 7.21 11.65
CA SER A 190 -10.88 7.77 11.75
C SER A 190 -11.93 6.68 11.55
N LEU A 191 -11.66 5.74 10.63
CA LEU A 191 -12.48 4.55 10.41
C LEU A 191 -12.51 3.66 11.66
N GLU A 192 -11.36 3.34 12.22
CA GLU A 192 -11.25 2.51 13.44
C GLU A 192 -12.09 3.09 14.56
N LYS A 193 -11.96 4.41 14.83
CA LYS A 193 -12.79 5.10 15.84
C LYS A 193 -14.28 5.04 15.53
N MET A 194 -14.66 5.19 14.27
CA MET A 194 -16.07 5.16 13.85
C MET A 194 -16.74 3.82 14.12
N PHE A 195 -15.99 2.72 13.98
CA PHE A 195 -16.48 1.36 14.21
C PHE A 195 -16.09 0.78 15.59
N GLY A 196 -15.69 1.63 16.53
CA GLY A 196 -15.45 1.24 17.93
C GLY A 196 -14.10 0.56 18.19
N GLY A 197 -13.15 0.67 17.27
CA GLY A 197 -11.75 0.36 17.52
C GLY A 197 -11.15 1.28 18.60
N LYS A 198 -10.31 0.71 19.46
CA LYS A 198 -9.55 1.45 20.48
C LYS A 198 -8.30 2.08 19.89
#